data_AF-A0A5K1EX18-F1
#
_entry.id   AF-A0A5K1EX18-F1
#
_cell.length_a   1.000
_cell.length_b   1.000
_cell.length_c   1.000
_cell.angle_alpha   90.00
_cell.angle_beta   90.00
_cell.angle_gamma   90.00
#
_symmetry.space_group_name_H-M   'P 1'
#
loop_
_entity.id
_entity.type
_entity.pdbx_description
1 polymer ?
#
loop_
_entity_poly.entity_id
_entity_poly.type
_entity_poly.pdbx_seq_one_letter_code
_entity_poly.pdbx_strand_id
1 'polypeptide(L)' 'AERDGSTKYNDFEYGSLNTTDQLIKDLQNIDMVLHIGDISYADGYLSQWDQFTAQIEPIASTVPYMIA' A
#
# COMPACT_ATOMS: atom_id res chain seq x y z
N ALA A 1 -8.89 -1.72 -1.38
CA ALA A 1 -9.16 -1.79 -2.82
C ALA A 1 -8.23 -2.76 -3.55
N GLU A 2 -8.80 -3.74 -4.24
CA GLU A 2 -8.08 -4.66 -5.13
C GLU A 2 -7.92 -4.05 -6.53
N ARG A 3 -6.83 -4.38 -7.23
CA ARG A 3 -6.57 -3.88 -8.60
C ARG A 3 -7.57 -4.40 -9.63
N ASP A 4 -8.15 -5.57 -9.39
CA ASP A 4 -9.13 -6.22 -10.27
C ASP A 4 -10.59 -5.79 -9.98
N GLY A 5 -10.80 -4.93 -8.98
CA GLY A 5 -12.12 -4.44 -8.58
C GLY A 5 -12.94 -5.45 -7.76
N SER A 6 -12.34 -6.54 -7.29
CA SER A 6 -12.96 -7.41 -6.30
C SER A 6 -13.15 -6.69 -4.96
N THR A 7 -14.15 -7.13 -4.20
CA THR A 7 -14.39 -6.64 -2.85
C THR A 7 -13.63 -7.48 -1.84
N LYS A 8 -13.26 -6.86 -0.71
CA LYS A 8 -12.61 -7.53 0.43
C LYS A 8 -13.23 -7.10 1.75
N TYR A 9 -12.84 -7.76 2.83
CA TYR A 9 -13.15 -7.25 4.18
C TYR A 9 -12.47 -5.89 4.38
N ASN A 10 -13.10 -4.96 5.09
CA ASN A 10 -12.59 -3.59 5.26
C ASN A 10 -12.29 -2.86 3.94
N ASP A 11 -13.10 -3.03 2.89
CA ASP A 11 -12.88 -2.34 1.61
C ASP A 11 -13.40 -0.89 1.61
N PHE A 12 -12.74 -0.02 2.38
CA PHE A 12 -13.10 1.40 2.50
C PHE A 12 -11.96 2.37 2.13
N GLU A 13 -10.78 1.87 1.76
CA GLU A 13 -9.61 2.69 1.37
C GLU A 13 -9.60 2.98 -0.14
N TYR A 14 -10.63 3.64 -0.65
CA TYR A 14 -10.79 3.89 -2.10
C TYR A 14 -9.61 4.68 -2.72
N GLY A 15 -8.88 5.46 -1.93
CA GLY A 15 -7.69 6.21 -2.36
C GLY A 15 -6.40 5.39 -2.45
N SER A 16 -6.36 4.17 -1.92
CA SER A 16 -5.13 3.38 -1.73
C SER A 16 -4.38 3.13 -3.05
N LEU A 17 -5.10 2.74 -4.10
CA LEU A 17 -4.52 2.47 -5.41
C LEU A 17 -3.96 3.75 -6.08
N ASN A 18 -4.71 4.85 -6.00
CA ASN A 18 -4.27 6.13 -6.56
C ASN A 18 -2.99 6.63 -5.90
N THR A 19 -2.91 6.58 -4.57
CA THR A 19 -1.71 6.98 -3.83
C THR A 19 -0.51 6.11 -4.20
N THR A 20 -0.71 4.79 -4.25
CA THR A 20 0.33 3.84 -4.67
C THR A 20 0.83 4.17 -6.08
N ASP A 21 -0.07 4.43 -7.02
CA ASP A 21 0.29 4.73 -8.41
C ASP A 21 1.04 6.05 -8.56
N GLN A 22 0.70 7.07 -7.78
CA GLN A 22 1.42 8.35 -7.81
C GLN A 22 2.82 8.21 -7.23
N LEU A 23 2.97 7.48 -6.12
CA LEU A 23 4.29 7.20 -5.53
C LEU A 23 5.18 6.40 -6.48
N ILE A 24 4.63 5.41 -7.19
CA ILE A 24 5.37 4.63 -8.20
C ILE A 24 5.79 5.53 -9.37
N LYS A 25 4.90 6.41 -9.86
CA LYS A 25 5.20 7.32 -10.98
C LYS A 25 6.32 8.31 -10.66
N ASP A 26 6.36 8.81 -9.43
CA ASP A 26 7.33 9.81 -8.99
C ASP A 26 8.53 9.21 -8.24
N LEU A 27 8.66 7.88 -8.22
CA LEU A 27 9.61 7.16 -7.36
C LEU A 27 11.07 7.57 -7.56
N GLN A 28 11.44 8.00 -8.77
CA GLN A 28 12.79 8.50 -9.07
C GLN A 28 13.15 9.80 -8.33
N ASN A 29 12.15 10.53 -7.82
CA ASN A 29 12.30 11.78 -7.08
C ASN A 29 12.05 11.62 -5.58
N ILE A 30 11.87 10.38 -5.09
CA ILE A 30 11.54 10.06 -3.70
C ILE A 30 12.68 9.24 -3.10
N ASP A 31 13.32 9.75 -2.05
CA ASP A 31 14.42 9.04 -1.38
C ASP A 31 13.93 8.05 -0.30
N MET A 32 12.74 8.29 0.29
CA MET A 32 12.12 7.43 1.29
C MET A 32 10.62 7.71 1.45
N VAL A 33 9.88 6.75 2.01
CA VAL A 33 8.46 6.90 2.35
C VAL A 33 8.25 6.66 3.85
N LEU A 34 7.43 7.50 4.48
CA LEU A 34 6.94 7.34 5.85
C LEU A 34 5.43 7.07 5.81
N HIS A 35 5.00 5.87 6.18
CA HIS A 35 3.59 5.49 6.36
C HIS A 35 3.24 5.56 7.85
N ILE A 36 2.49 6.59 8.23
CA ILE A 36 2.27 7.01 9.63
C ILE A 36 1.00 6.41 10.25
N GLY A 37 1.03 5.11 10.58
CA GLY A 37 -0.13 4.41 11.14
C GLY A 37 -1.06 3.82 10.09
N ASP A 38 -2.00 3.00 10.55
CA ASP A 38 -3.13 2.47 9.78
C ASP A 38 -2.76 1.93 8.39
N ILE A 39 -2.09 0.77 8.40
CA ILE A 39 -1.31 0.29 7.26
C ILE A 39 -2.16 -0.46 6.23
N SER A 40 -2.58 -1.68 6.56
CA SER A 40 -3.30 -2.57 5.66
C SER A 40 -4.80 -2.66 5.97
N TYR A 41 -5.21 -2.17 7.14
CA TYR A 41 -6.53 -2.36 7.74
C TYR A 41 -6.98 -3.84 7.71
N ALA A 42 -6.03 -4.76 7.83
CA ALA A 42 -6.34 -6.19 7.84
C ALA A 42 -7.29 -6.55 9.00
N ASP A 43 -7.19 -5.88 10.15
CA ASP A 43 -8.04 -6.02 11.33
C ASP A 43 -8.45 -7.47 11.67
N GLY A 44 -7.49 -8.40 11.58
CA GLY A 44 -7.68 -9.83 11.85
C GLY A 44 -7.84 -10.71 10.60
N TYR A 45 -8.03 -10.14 9.42
CA TYR A 45 -8.03 -10.83 8.12
C TYR A 45 -6.61 -10.89 7.55
N LEU A 46 -5.80 -11.79 8.11
CA LEU A 46 -4.35 -11.84 7.91
C LEU A 46 -3.88 -11.87 6.44
N SER A 47 -4.64 -12.47 5.52
CA SER A 47 -4.27 -12.52 4.10
C SER A 47 -4.11 -11.14 3.45
N GLN A 48 -4.72 -10.10 4.03
CA GLN A 48 -4.56 -8.73 3.55
C GLN A 48 -3.17 -8.16 3.79
N TRP A 49 -2.37 -8.74 4.70
CA TRP A 49 -0.98 -8.33 4.86
C TRP A 49 -0.13 -8.72 3.64
N ASP A 50 -0.30 -9.92 3.12
CA ASP A 50 0.38 -10.34 1.90
C ASP A 50 -0.05 -9.46 0.72
N GLN A 51 -1.35 -9.16 0.63
CA GLN A 51 -1.88 -8.22 -0.36
C GLN A 51 -1.23 -6.83 -0.25
N PHE A 52 -1.13 -6.28 0.97
CA PHE A 52 -0.52 -4.99 1.21
C PHE A 52 0.96 -4.98 0.79
N THR A 53 1.74 -5.98 1.22
CA THR A 53 3.16 -6.07 0.85
C THR A 53 3.37 -6.19 -0.64
N ALA A 54 2.52 -6.95 -1.35
CA ALA A 54 2.53 -7.02 -2.81
C ALA A 54 2.16 -5.68 -3.47
N GLN A 55 1.20 -4.94 -2.90
CA GLN A 55 0.79 -3.64 -3.43
C GLN A 55 1.90 -2.58 -3.35
N ILE A 56 2.64 -2.52 -2.24
CA ILE A 56 3.72 -1.54 -2.04
C ILE A 56 5.08 -2.03 -2.53
N GLU A 57 5.21 -3.28 -2.99
CA GLU A 57 6.46 -3.90 -3.42
C GLU A 57 7.28 -3.03 -4.40
N PRO A 58 6.69 -2.38 -5.42
CA PRO A 58 7.47 -1.55 -6.34
C PRO A 58 8.16 -0.34 -5.66
N ILE A 59 7.58 0.14 -4.55
CA ILE A 59 8.11 1.25 -3.76
C ILE A 59 9.11 0.73 -2.73
N ALA A 60 8.68 -0.22 -1.89
CA ALA A 60 9.42 -0.68 -0.71
C ALA A 60 10.64 -1.56 -1.05
N SER A 61 10.68 -2.15 -2.25
CA SER A 61 11.88 -2.83 -2.76
C SER A 61 12.93 -1.88 -3.34
N THR A 62 12.55 -0.61 -3.62
CA THR A 62 13.41 0.39 -4.26
C THR A 62 13.95 1.40 -3.25
N VAL A 63 13.10 1.89 -2.33
CA VAL A 63 13.46 2.90 -1.33
C VAL A 63 12.97 2.48 0.06
N PRO A 64 13.59 2.97 1.15
CA PRO A 64 13.12 2.67 2.50
C PRO A 64 11.66 3.08 2.70
N TYR A 65 10.83 2.11 3.12
CA TYR A 65 9.43 2.30 3.47
C TYR A 65 9.26 2.09 4.97
N MET A 66 9.24 3.18 5.73
CA MET A 66 9.17 3.14 7.19
C MET A 66 7.72 3.23 7.64
N ILE A 67 7.37 2.46 8.66
CA ILE A 67 6.03 2.40 9.25
C ILE A 67 6.06 2.87 10.71
N ALA A 68 4.96 3.44 11.18
CA ALA A 68 4.70 3.78 12.59
C ALA A 68 3.34 3.26 13.03
#